data_AF-A0A8C4QMW3-F1
#
_entry.id   AF-A0A8C4QMW3-F1
#
_cell.length_a   1.000
_cell.length_b   1.000
_cell.length_c   1.000
_cell.angle_alpha   90.00
_cell.angle_beta   90.00
_cell.angle_gamma   90.00
#
_symmetry.space_group_name_H-M   'P 1'
#
loop_
_entity.id
_entity.type
_entity.pdbx_description
1 polymer ?
#
loop_
_entity_poly.entity_id
_entity_poly.type
_entity_poly.pdbx_seq_one_letter_code
_entity_poly.pdbx_strand_id
1 'polypeptide(L)'
;MLNYLLLAYFDFDFSASAPDQKHIPAWIWVATGILNFTAYTLDGVDGKQARRTVSSTPLGELFDHGLDSWACCLFVATVYSVFSRAGNKGVPPGVLLVLLYIVLATFTLSHVEKYNTGVLFLPWGYDVSQLTISVVFITTAYLGVETWHKALPFGILYRDVFITMIVGCFTLFTVPQSLHNIYVASCAGTLKHGSVLEATRPLVSPVMLIALSSVWFLLSPEDVGRTHLRLFLWTVGTVFSNIACQLIVSQMSSTRCQMLNMLLPPLALITLLSCNGWLGRAEPATLVVYAMIVTVQHLHYGICVVWQLSRHFNIRTFSLQKPNSR
;
A
#
# COMPACT_ATOMS: atom_id res chain seq x y z
N MET A 1 2.47 -4.12 -10.15
CA MET A 1 2.55 -5.60 -10.22
C MET A 1 3.80 -6.11 -10.93
N LEU A 2 4.07 -5.74 -12.19
CA LEU A 2 5.21 -6.27 -12.95
C LEU A 2 6.56 -6.08 -12.25
N ASN A 3 6.85 -4.88 -11.73
CA ASN A 3 8.07 -4.60 -10.95
C ASN A 3 8.23 -5.54 -9.74
N TYR A 4 7.14 -5.74 -9.00
CA TYR A 4 7.14 -6.62 -7.84
C TYR A 4 7.47 -8.07 -8.21
N LEU A 5 6.87 -8.60 -9.28
CA LEU A 5 7.14 -9.97 -9.76
C LEU A 5 8.56 -10.12 -10.32
N LEU A 6 9.02 -9.11 -11.07
CA LEU A 6 10.37 -9.09 -11.62
C LEU A 6 11.42 -9.14 -10.50
N LEU A 7 11.30 -8.28 -9.48
CA LEU A 7 12.22 -8.29 -8.34
C LEU A 7 12.01 -9.51 -7.43
N ALA A 8 10.80 -10.05 -7.31
CA ALA A 8 10.59 -11.30 -6.58
C ALA A 8 11.31 -12.49 -7.23
N TYR A 9 11.47 -12.48 -8.56
CA TYR A 9 12.23 -13.50 -9.28
C TYR A 9 13.75 -13.39 -9.03
N PHE A 10 14.29 -12.17 -9.06
CA PHE A 10 15.74 -11.95 -8.90
C PHE A 10 16.21 -11.82 -7.44
N ASP A 11 15.33 -11.41 -6.53
CA ASP A 11 15.65 -11.07 -5.14
C ASP A 11 14.51 -11.48 -4.20
N PHE A 12 14.11 -12.74 -4.24
CA PHE A 12 12.95 -13.24 -3.49
C PHE A 12 13.02 -12.90 -1.99
N ASP A 13 14.19 -13.08 -1.38
CA ASP A 13 14.41 -12.87 0.05
C ASP A 13 14.83 -11.45 0.44
N PHE A 14 14.95 -10.52 -0.52
CA PHE A 14 15.47 -9.16 -0.31
C PHE A 14 16.93 -9.11 0.16
N SER A 15 17.75 -10.07 -0.25
CA SER A 15 19.17 -10.16 0.13
C SER A 15 20.13 -9.78 -0.98
N ALA A 16 19.69 -9.74 -2.24
CA ALA A 16 20.55 -9.59 -3.42
C ALA A 16 21.35 -8.28 -3.44
N SER A 17 20.88 -7.25 -2.73
CA SER A 17 21.59 -5.97 -2.61
C SER A 17 22.64 -5.91 -1.50
N ALA A 18 22.86 -7.01 -0.75
CA ALA A 18 23.95 -7.07 0.22
C ALA A 18 25.33 -7.29 -0.45
N PRO A 19 26.44 -6.80 0.16
CA PRO A 19 27.77 -6.82 -0.45
C PRO A 19 28.28 -8.18 -0.91
N ASP A 20 27.94 -9.25 -0.18
CA ASP A 20 28.45 -10.61 -0.41
C ASP A 20 27.46 -11.49 -1.19
N GLN A 21 26.49 -10.89 -1.89
CA GLN A 21 25.42 -11.61 -2.59
C GLN A 21 25.47 -11.40 -4.10
N LYS A 22 24.81 -12.30 -4.84
CA LYS A 22 24.64 -12.14 -6.28
C LYS A 22 23.65 -11.00 -6.56
N HIS A 23 24.17 -9.87 -7.02
CA HIS A 23 23.36 -8.70 -7.32
C HIS A 23 22.41 -8.89 -8.50
N ILE A 24 21.31 -8.14 -8.45
CA ILE A 24 20.35 -8.02 -9.54
C ILE A 24 21.03 -7.35 -10.76
N PRO A 25 20.86 -7.88 -11.99
CA PRO A 25 21.44 -7.28 -13.19
C PRO A 25 21.02 -5.81 -13.39
N ALA A 26 21.96 -4.95 -13.81
CA ALA A 26 21.72 -3.50 -13.94
C ALA A 26 20.49 -3.13 -14.82
N TRP A 27 20.26 -3.87 -15.91
CA TRP A 27 19.11 -3.60 -16.79
C TRP A 27 17.75 -3.82 -16.10
N ILE A 28 17.68 -4.67 -15.07
CA ILE A 28 16.46 -4.87 -14.27
C ILE A 28 16.15 -3.60 -13.49
N TRP A 29 17.15 -2.92 -12.94
CA TRP A 29 16.97 -1.65 -12.26
C TRP A 29 16.50 -0.55 -13.21
N VAL A 30 17.06 -0.48 -14.43
CA VAL A 30 16.58 0.43 -15.48
C VAL A 30 15.12 0.13 -15.84
N ALA A 31 14.79 -1.14 -16.10
CA ALA A 31 13.42 -1.57 -16.40
C ALA A 31 12.46 -1.22 -15.24
N THR A 32 12.87 -1.48 -14.00
CA THR A 32 12.07 -1.17 -12.79
C THR A 32 11.79 0.33 -12.69
N GLY A 33 12.80 1.18 -12.93
CA GLY A 33 12.65 2.63 -12.94
C GLY A 33 11.69 3.13 -14.03
N ILE A 34 11.85 2.65 -15.26
CA ILE A 34 10.96 3.00 -16.39
C ILE A 34 9.53 2.54 -16.11
N LEU A 35 9.34 1.31 -15.65
CA LEU A 35 8.03 0.75 -15.33
C LEU A 35 7.37 1.49 -14.16
N ASN A 36 8.13 1.90 -13.15
CA ASN A 36 7.60 2.68 -12.02
C ASN A 36 7.12 4.06 -12.50
N PHE A 37 7.96 4.76 -13.26
CA PHE A 37 7.63 6.07 -13.82
C PHE A 37 6.43 5.97 -14.77
N THR A 38 6.36 4.92 -15.59
CA THR A 38 5.22 4.68 -16.49
C THR A 38 3.95 4.42 -15.70
N ALA A 39 3.99 3.57 -14.68
CA ALA A 39 2.82 3.28 -13.84
C ALA A 39 2.29 4.56 -13.17
N TYR A 40 3.17 5.33 -12.53
CA TYR A 40 2.84 6.62 -11.92
C TYR A 40 2.29 7.64 -12.94
N THR A 41 2.88 7.70 -14.14
CA THR A 41 2.41 8.61 -15.18
C THR A 41 1.04 8.22 -15.70
N LEU A 42 0.79 6.92 -15.92
CA LEU A 42 -0.49 6.40 -16.41
C LEU A 42 -1.60 6.60 -15.38
N ASP A 43 -1.29 6.40 -14.11
CA ASP A 43 -2.15 6.73 -12.96
C ASP A 43 -2.52 8.23 -12.98
N GLY A 44 -1.55 9.14 -12.99
CA GLY A 44 -1.83 10.58 -12.98
C GLY A 44 -2.54 11.17 -14.23
N VAL A 45 -2.69 10.41 -15.32
CA VAL A 45 -3.38 10.87 -16.55
C VAL A 45 -4.78 10.29 -16.71
N ASP A 46 -5.15 9.24 -15.99
CA ASP A 46 -6.40 8.52 -16.24
C ASP A 46 -7.64 9.40 -15.94
N GLY A 47 -7.66 10.12 -14.83
CA GLY A 47 -8.72 11.03 -14.42
C GLY A 47 -8.75 12.28 -15.30
N LYS A 48 -7.58 12.73 -15.78
CA LYS A 48 -7.50 13.84 -16.76
C LYS A 48 -8.13 13.41 -18.09
N GLN A 49 -7.83 12.20 -18.55
CA GLN A 49 -8.40 11.64 -19.77
C GLN A 49 -9.90 11.35 -19.64
N ALA A 50 -10.34 10.85 -18.49
CA ALA A 50 -11.76 10.65 -18.19
C ALA A 50 -12.55 11.97 -18.23
N ARG A 51 -12.00 13.06 -17.67
CA ARG A 51 -12.61 14.40 -17.76
C ARG A 51 -12.64 14.93 -19.20
N ARG A 52 -11.52 14.79 -19.93
CA ARG A 52 -11.42 15.22 -21.34
C ARG A 52 -12.42 14.52 -22.24
N THR A 53 -12.68 13.24 -21.99
CA THR A 53 -13.60 12.40 -22.77
C THR A 53 -15.02 12.38 -22.20
N VAL A 54 -15.29 13.12 -21.11
CA VAL A 54 -16.59 13.16 -20.42
C VAL A 54 -17.06 11.76 -20.01
N SER A 55 -16.15 10.95 -19.47
CA SER A 55 -16.36 9.54 -19.09
C SER A 55 -16.08 9.26 -17.60
N SER A 56 -15.95 10.29 -16.76
CA SER A 56 -15.77 10.15 -15.31
C SER A 56 -16.97 9.44 -14.65
N THR A 57 -16.69 8.38 -13.89
CA THR A 57 -17.72 7.53 -13.26
C THR A 57 -17.24 7.01 -11.90
N PRO A 58 -18.15 6.62 -10.98
CA PRO A 58 -17.78 5.94 -9.74
C PRO A 58 -16.99 4.64 -9.98
N LEU A 59 -17.29 3.92 -11.06
CA LEU A 59 -16.50 2.74 -11.44
C LEU A 59 -15.03 3.10 -11.74
N GLY A 60 -14.79 4.21 -12.43
CA GLY A 60 -13.43 4.69 -12.68
C GLY A 60 -12.71 5.06 -11.39
N GLU A 61 -13.37 5.78 -10.50
CA GLU A 61 -12.82 6.13 -9.18
C GLU A 61 -12.49 4.90 -8.32
N LEU A 62 -13.32 3.85 -8.37
CA LEU A 62 -13.04 2.60 -7.68
C LEU A 62 -11.80 1.89 -8.25
N PHE A 63 -11.65 1.92 -9.58
CA PHE A 63 -10.54 1.26 -10.24
C PHE A 63 -9.20 1.92 -9.93
N ASP A 64 -9.15 3.25 -10.06
CA ASP A 64 -8.01 4.11 -9.72
C ASP A 64 -7.58 3.85 -8.26
N HIS A 65 -8.37 4.33 -7.30
CA HIS A 65 -7.98 4.30 -5.89
C HIS A 65 -7.97 2.89 -5.30
N GLY A 66 -8.80 1.98 -5.83
CA GLY A 66 -8.81 0.58 -5.40
C GLY A 66 -7.51 -0.13 -5.75
N LEU A 67 -7.00 0.05 -6.98
CA LEU A 67 -5.72 -0.52 -7.39
C LEU A 67 -4.54 0.17 -6.69
N ASP A 68 -4.59 1.48 -6.46
CA ASP A 68 -3.59 2.22 -5.69
C ASP A 68 -3.43 1.69 -4.27
N SER A 69 -4.54 1.36 -3.62
CA SER A 69 -4.52 0.80 -2.27
C SER A 69 -3.75 -0.53 -2.21
N TRP A 70 -3.79 -1.35 -3.27
CA TRP A 70 -3.01 -2.57 -3.36
C TRP A 70 -1.57 -2.29 -3.77
N ALA A 71 -1.37 -1.34 -4.68
CA ALA A 71 -0.05 -0.94 -5.16
C ALA A 71 0.85 -0.39 -4.03
N CYS A 72 0.27 0.21 -2.99
CA CYS A 72 0.99 0.66 -1.79
C CYS A 72 1.98 -0.39 -1.24
N CYS A 73 1.56 -1.65 -1.07
CA CYS A 73 2.47 -2.69 -0.56
C CYS A 73 3.50 -3.13 -1.60
N LEU A 74 3.12 -3.13 -2.88
CA LEU A 74 3.99 -3.52 -3.99
C LEU A 74 5.14 -2.53 -4.16
N PHE A 75 4.87 -1.22 -4.08
CA PHE A 75 5.89 -0.18 -4.17
C PHE A 75 6.88 -0.27 -3.00
N VAL A 76 6.39 -0.40 -1.77
CA VAL A 76 7.24 -0.55 -0.58
C VAL A 76 8.15 -1.77 -0.70
N ALA A 77 7.61 -2.92 -1.10
CA ALA A 77 8.40 -4.13 -1.32
C ALA A 77 9.43 -3.96 -2.46
N THR A 78 9.06 -3.28 -3.55
CA THR A 78 9.96 -3.04 -4.69
C THR A 78 11.16 -2.18 -4.26
N VAL A 79 10.91 -1.07 -3.55
CA VAL A 79 11.98 -0.18 -3.06
C VAL A 79 12.89 -0.88 -2.07
N TYR A 80 12.36 -1.76 -1.23
CA TYR A 80 13.16 -2.48 -0.24
C TYR A 80 14.28 -3.33 -0.86
N SER A 81 14.07 -3.84 -2.09
CA SER A 81 15.08 -4.59 -2.83
C SER A 81 16.35 -3.77 -3.08
N VAL A 82 16.30 -2.43 -3.02
CA VAL A 82 17.47 -1.54 -3.16
C VAL A 82 18.36 -1.57 -1.93
N PHE A 83 17.77 -1.66 -0.73
CA PHE A 83 18.48 -1.48 0.54
C PHE A 83 18.91 -2.77 1.21
N SER A 84 18.46 -3.93 0.73
CA SER A 84 18.69 -5.25 1.33
C SER A 84 18.15 -5.40 2.76
N ARG A 85 17.80 -6.62 3.13
CA ARG A 85 17.54 -7.03 4.51
C ARG A 85 18.80 -7.48 5.25
N ALA A 86 19.86 -7.81 4.50
CA ALA A 86 21.04 -8.48 5.01
C ALA A 86 22.18 -7.50 5.29
N GLY A 87 23.00 -7.84 6.28
CA GLY A 87 24.13 -7.01 6.71
C GLY A 87 23.74 -5.85 7.62
N ASN A 88 24.74 -5.28 8.29
CA ASN A 88 24.53 -4.23 9.31
C ASN A 88 24.11 -2.88 8.72
N LYS A 89 24.18 -2.73 7.40
CA LYS A 89 23.91 -1.50 6.65
C LYS A 89 22.61 -1.54 5.84
N GLY A 90 21.90 -2.67 5.79
CA GLY A 90 20.60 -2.78 5.12
C GLY A 90 19.42 -2.35 5.99
N VAL A 91 18.19 -2.39 5.50
CA VAL A 91 17.01 -2.02 6.30
C VAL A 91 16.45 -3.27 7.01
N PRO A 92 16.34 -3.30 8.34
CA PRO A 92 15.80 -4.47 9.04
C PRO A 92 14.33 -4.75 8.65
N PRO A 93 13.88 -6.02 8.61
CA PRO A 93 12.49 -6.38 8.27
C PRO A 93 11.42 -5.66 9.11
N GLY A 94 11.68 -5.46 10.41
CA GLY A 94 10.75 -4.74 11.29
C GLY A 94 10.62 -3.25 10.93
N VAL A 95 11.72 -2.61 10.49
CA VAL A 95 11.68 -1.22 10.00
C VAL A 95 10.90 -1.13 8.71
N LEU A 96 11.09 -2.08 7.78
CA LEU A 96 10.29 -2.14 6.56
C LEU A 96 8.80 -2.28 6.86
N LEU A 97 8.42 -3.13 7.82
CA LEU A 97 7.02 -3.29 8.21
C LEU A 97 6.43 -1.97 8.74
N VAL A 98 7.19 -1.22 9.53
CA VAL A 98 6.79 0.14 9.97
C VAL A 98 6.67 1.11 8.79
N LEU A 99 7.61 1.09 7.84
CA LEU A 99 7.52 1.91 6.62
C LEU A 99 6.28 1.56 5.79
N LEU A 100 5.94 0.26 5.67
CA LEU A 100 4.69 -0.16 5.06
C LEU A 100 3.50 0.46 5.80
N TYR A 101 3.43 0.32 7.13
CA TYR A 101 2.33 0.91 7.91
C TYR A 101 2.19 2.42 7.73
N ILE A 102 3.29 3.15 7.61
CA ILE A 102 3.26 4.60 7.34
C ILE A 102 2.63 4.89 5.98
N VAL A 103 2.98 4.13 4.93
CA VAL A 103 2.37 4.27 3.60
C VAL A 103 0.88 3.92 3.64
N LEU A 104 0.51 2.82 4.30
CA LEU A 104 -0.89 2.42 4.46
C LEU A 104 -1.70 3.45 5.28
N ALA A 105 -1.10 4.01 6.33
CA ALA A 105 -1.72 5.06 7.13
C ALA A 105 -1.88 6.36 6.34
N THR A 106 -0.90 6.73 5.51
CA THR A 106 -0.98 7.89 4.60
C THR A 106 -2.18 7.75 3.68
N PHE A 107 -2.33 6.60 3.01
CA PHE A 107 -3.49 6.31 2.16
C PHE A 107 -4.81 6.36 2.97
N THR A 108 -4.82 5.74 4.16
CA THR A 108 -5.99 5.74 5.04
C THR A 108 -6.43 7.15 5.42
N LEU A 109 -5.50 8.03 5.79
CA LEU A 109 -5.80 9.39 6.21
C LEU A 109 -6.46 10.20 5.10
N SER A 110 -5.95 10.14 3.87
CA SER A 110 -6.58 10.80 2.72
C SER A 110 -8.02 10.33 2.49
N HIS A 111 -8.29 9.03 2.67
CA HIS A 111 -9.67 8.53 2.58
C HIS A 111 -10.51 8.86 3.83
N VAL A 112 -9.97 8.83 5.04
CA VAL A 112 -10.70 9.30 6.24
C VAL A 112 -11.10 10.76 6.06
N GLU A 113 -10.22 11.59 5.52
CA GLU A 113 -10.50 12.96 5.18
C GLU A 113 -11.64 13.07 4.17
N LYS A 114 -11.58 12.34 3.05
CA LYS A 114 -12.69 12.28 2.06
C LYS A 114 -14.00 11.81 2.68
N TYR A 115 -13.97 10.84 3.57
CA TYR A 115 -15.17 10.33 4.26
C TYR A 115 -15.83 11.44 5.08
N ASN A 116 -15.04 12.31 5.71
CA ASN A 116 -15.53 13.39 6.57
C ASN A 116 -15.89 14.68 5.80
N THR A 117 -15.10 15.07 4.81
CA THR A 117 -15.24 16.35 4.10
C THR A 117 -15.95 16.22 2.74
N GLY A 118 -16.00 15.01 2.19
CA GLY A 118 -16.49 14.74 0.83
C GLY A 118 -15.47 15.01 -0.28
N VAL A 119 -14.30 15.56 0.04
CA VAL A 119 -13.28 15.91 -0.94
C VAL A 119 -12.02 15.08 -0.67
N LEU A 120 -11.49 14.44 -1.72
CA LEU A 120 -10.23 13.71 -1.62
C LEU A 120 -9.07 14.68 -1.86
N PHE A 121 -8.27 14.91 -0.82
CA PHE A 121 -7.02 15.65 -0.94
C PHE A 121 -5.86 14.68 -1.06
N LEU A 122 -5.22 14.69 -2.24
CA LEU A 122 -4.04 13.89 -2.51
C LEU A 122 -2.79 14.65 -2.06
N PRO A 123 -1.94 14.06 -1.20
CA PRO A 123 -0.72 14.70 -0.75
C PRO A 123 0.31 14.74 -1.87
N TRP A 124 0.91 15.92 -2.11
CA TRP A 124 2.03 16.11 -3.05
C TRP A 124 3.23 15.19 -2.78
N GLY A 125 3.36 14.72 -1.53
CA GLY A 125 4.40 13.77 -1.14
C GLY A 125 4.37 12.46 -1.95
N TYR A 126 3.19 12.02 -2.40
CA TYR A 126 3.06 10.85 -3.26
C TYR A 126 3.80 11.05 -4.60
N ASP A 127 3.49 12.12 -5.32
CA ASP A 127 4.10 12.44 -6.62
C ASP A 127 5.63 12.52 -6.53
N VAL A 128 6.13 13.25 -5.52
CA VAL A 128 7.56 13.38 -5.26
C VAL A 128 8.19 12.03 -4.95
N SER A 129 7.51 11.19 -4.16
CA SER A 129 8.02 9.85 -3.81
C SER A 129 8.14 8.94 -5.03
N GLN A 130 7.14 8.93 -5.92
CA GLN A 130 7.15 8.07 -7.11
C GLN A 130 8.22 8.48 -8.11
N LEU A 131 8.42 9.79 -8.32
CA LEU A 131 9.51 10.30 -9.13
C LEU A 131 10.87 9.95 -8.52
N THR A 132 11.03 10.18 -7.21
CA THR A 132 12.27 9.89 -6.47
C THR A 132 12.62 8.41 -6.55
N ILE A 133 11.66 7.51 -6.33
CA ILE A 133 11.86 6.06 -6.41
C ILE A 133 12.26 5.63 -7.82
N SER A 134 11.65 6.21 -8.86
CA SER A 134 12.01 5.93 -10.25
C SER A 134 13.45 6.33 -10.55
N VAL A 135 13.88 7.50 -10.07
CA VAL A 135 15.27 7.97 -10.17
C VAL A 135 16.21 7.05 -9.40
N VAL A 136 15.86 6.65 -8.17
CA VAL A 136 16.65 5.71 -7.35
C VAL A 136 16.90 4.40 -8.08
N PHE A 137 15.89 3.82 -8.74
CA PHE A 137 16.10 2.59 -9.51
C PHE A 137 17.07 2.81 -10.67
N ILE A 138 16.90 3.88 -11.45
CA ILE A 138 17.79 4.18 -12.58
C ILE A 138 19.22 4.45 -12.10
N THR A 139 19.42 5.23 -11.04
CA THR A 139 20.76 5.50 -10.49
C THR A 139 21.39 4.26 -9.89
N THR A 140 20.61 3.35 -9.29
CA THR A 140 21.08 2.04 -8.80
C THR A 140 21.70 1.21 -9.93
N ALA A 141 21.14 1.28 -11.15
CA ALA A 141 21.69 0.58 -12.31
C ALA A 141 23.11 1.03 -12.67
N TYR A 142 23.40 2.33 -12.52
CA TYR A 142 24.69 2.93 -12.90
C TYR A 142 25.71 2.91 -11.76
N LEU A 143 25.28 3.22 -10.53
CA LEU A 143 26.14 3.38 -9.36
C LEU A 143 26.35 2.08 -8.58
N GLY A 144 25.52 1.07 -8.84
CA GLY A 144 25.47 -0.17 -8.07
C GLY A 144 24.79 -0.01 -6.71
N VAL A 145 24.25 -1.13 -6.22
CA VAL A 145 23.54 -1.24 -4.93
C VAL A 145 24.41 -0.89 -3.73
N GLU A 146 25.73 -1.12 -3.84
CA GLU A 146 26.72 -0.79 -2.82
C GLU A 146 26.74 0.71 -2.46
N THR A 147 26.34 1.57 -3.39
CA THR A 147 26.28 3.02 -3.14
C THR A 147 25.31 3.36 -2.00
N TRP A 148 24.20 2.64 -1.88
CA TRP A 148 23.21 2.86 -0.82
C TRP A 148 23.69 2.39 0.56
N HIS A 149 24.77 1.62 0.62
CA HIS A 149 25.42 1.15 1.84
C HIS A 149 26.62 2.02 2.26
N LYS A 150 26.91 3.09 1.50
CA LYS A 150 27.95 4.06 1.88
C LYS A 150 27.44 5.03 2.95
N ALA A 151 28.37 5.49 3.77
CA ALA A 151 28.08 6.55 4.74
C ALA A 151 28.22 7.92 4.09
N LEU A 152 27.24 8.77 4.35
CA LEU A 152 27.26 10.22 4.15
C LEU A 152 28.11 10.89 5.25
N PRO A 153 28.38 12.21 5.16
CA PRO A 153 29.00 12.96 6.24
C PRO A 153 28.30 12.69 7.59
N PHE A 154 29.09 12.70 8.66
CA PHE A 154 28.64 12.37 10.03
C PHE A 154 28.21 10.91 10.26
N GLY A 155 28.52 10.00 9.33
CA GLY A 155 28.27 8.56 9.49
C GLY A 155 26.83 8.13 9.21
N ILE A 156 26.00 9.02 8.67
CA ILE A 156 24.59 8.75 8.33
C ILE A 156 24.54 7.85 7.09
N LEU A 157 23.73 6.79 7.08
CA LEU A 157 23.55 5.96 5.89
C LEU A 157 22.40 6.49 5.02
N TYR A 158 22.42 6.18 3.72
CA TYR A 158 21.32 6.54 2.82
C TYR A 158 19.97 5.95 3.26
N ARG A 159 19.97 4.75 3.86
CA ARG A 159 18.75 4.16 4.43
C ARG A 159 18.15 5.05 5.52
N ASP A 160 18.98 5.69 6.34
CA ASP A 160 18.53 6.48 7.49
C ASP A 160 17.90 7.79 6.99
N VAL A 161 18.47 8.37 5.93
CA VAL A 161 17.87 9.51 5.22
C VAL A 161 16.51 9.12 4.63
N PHE A 162 16.42 7.97 3.98
CA PHE A 162 15.17 7.49 3.37
C PHE A 162 14.07 7.24 4.41
N ILE A 163 14.42 6.56 5.51
CA ILE A 163 13.51 6.32 6.64
C ILE A 163 13.06 7.64 7.25
N THR A 164 13.99 8.54 7.55
CA THR A 164 13.70 9.86 8.15
C THR A 164 12.80 10.70 7.24
N MET A 165 13.03 10.65 5.92
CA MET A 165 12.19 11.33 4.94
C MET A 165 10.75 10.80 4.98
N ILE A 166 10.56 9.49 4.93
CA ILE A 166 9.19 8.90 4.96
C ILE A 166 8.49 9.24 6.28
N VAL A 167 9.16 9.04 7.42
CA VAL A 167 8.61 9.33 8.74
C VAL A 167 8.29 10.82 8.88
N GLY A 168 9.21 11.69 8.47
CA GLY A 168 9.03 13.15 8.52
C GLY A 168 7.90 13.63 7.60
N CYS A 169 7.80 13.12 6.38
CA CYS A 169 6.69 13.41 5.47
C CYS A 169 5.33 13.02 6.06
N PHE A 170 5.27 11.89 6.76
CA PHE A 170 4.04 11.45 7.42
C PHE A 170 3.70 12.33 8.62
N THR A 171 4.64 12.54 9.55
CA THR A 171 4.36 13.21 10.83
C THR A 171 4.28 14.73 10.73
N LEU A 172 5.07 15.36 9.86
CA LEU A 172 5.15 16.83 9.75
C LEU A 172 4.22 17.39 8.68
N PHE A 173 3.83 16.61 7.68
CA PHE A 173 3.02 17.09 6.57
C PHE A 173 1.68 16.36 6.46
N THR A 174 1.68 15.02 6.33
CA THR A 174 0.45 14.26 6.06
C THR A 174 -0.55 14.36 7.21
N VAL A 175 -0.12 14.05 8.44
CA VAL A 175 -1.00 14.08 9.63
C VAL A 175 -1.49 15.51 9.91
N PRO A 176 -0.62 16.54 10.01
CA PRO A 176 -1.07 17.89 10.30
C PRO A 176 -2.00 18.45 9.22
N GLN A 177 -1.72 18.19 7.95
CA GLN A 177 -2.57 18.68 6.85
C GLN A 177 -3.96 18.04 6.90
N SER A 178 -4.05 16.72 7.10
CA SER A 178 -5.34 16.05 7.17
C SER A 178 -6.18 16.53 8.37
N LEU A 179 -5.54 16.71 9.54
CA LEU A 179 -6.19 17.28 10.72
C LEU A 179 -6.64 18.73 10.49
N HIS A 180 -5.81 19.55 9.86
CA HIS A 180 -6.14 20.93 9.51
C HIS A 180 -7.35 20.98 8.57
N ASN A 181 -7.41 20.13 7.54
CA ASN A 181 -8.51 20.12 6.59
C ASN A 181 -9.83 19.69 7.24
N ILE A 182 -9.80 18.68 8.11
CA ILE A 182 -10.97 18.27 8.91
C ILE A 182 -11.40 19.39 9.86
N TYR A 183 -10.44 20.08 10.51
CA TYR A 183 -10.71 21.20 11.40
C TYR A 183 -11.39 22.36 10.65
N VAL A 184 -10.85 22.77 9.50
CA VAL A 184 -11.44 23.82 8.66
C VAL A 184 -12.86 23.45 8.22
N ALA A 185 -13.09 22.19 7.80
CA ALA A 185 -14.43 21.71 7.46
C ALA A 185 -15.38 21.72 8.67
N SER A 186 -14.87 21.41 9.86
CA SER A 186 -15.64 21.50 11.11
C SER A 186 -16.05 22.94 11.43
N CYS A 187 -15.13 23.89 11.33
CA CYS A 187 -15.40 25.31 11.56
C CYS A 187 -16.37 25.89 10.53
N ALA A 188 -16.32 25.40 9.28
CA ALA A 188 -17.24 25.79 8.22
C ALA A 188 -18.63 25.10 8.32
N GLY A 189 -18.81 24.13 9.22
CA GLY A 189 -20.05 23.36 9.35
C GLY A 189 -20.35 22.46 8.16
N THR A 190 -19.32 22.04 7.40
CA THR A 190 -19.46 21.25 6.16
C THR A 190 -19.15 19.77 6.33
N LEU A 191 -18.86 19.30 7.55
CA LEU A 191 -18.61 17.88 7.83
C LEU A 191 -19.84 17.03 7.52
N LYS A 192 -19.62 15.88 6.88
CA LYS A 192 -20.66 14.88 6.60
C LYS A 192 -21.18 14.18 7.85
N HIS A 193 -20.35 14.09 8.89
CA HIS A 193 -20.64 13.35 10.12
C HIS A 193 -20.46 14.27 11.33
N GLY A 194 -21.50 14.38 12.16
CA GLY A 194 -21.49 15.23 13.35
C GLY A 194 -20.87 14.59 14.59
N SER A 195 -20.63 13.27 14.61
CA SER A 195 -20.06 12.56 15.76
C SER A 195 -18.63 12.09 15.48
N VAL A 196 -17.75 12.23 16.49
CA VAL A 196 -16.36 11.78 16.42
C VAL A 196 -16.26 10.28 16.16
N LEU A 197 -17.19 9.49 16.71
CA LEU A 197 -17.24 8.04 16.49
C LEU A 197 -17.48 7.68 15.01
N GLU A 198 -18.41 8.36 14.35
CA GLU A 198 -18.63 8.13 12.91
C GLU A 198 -17.47 8.68 12.08
N ALA A 199 -16.92 9.84 12.45
CA ALA A 199 -15.80 10.45 11.75
C ALA A 199 -14.53 9.58 11.75
N THR A 200 -14.27 8.89 12.86
CA THR A 200 -13.09 8.02 13.05
C THR A 200 -13.35 6.56 12.70
N ARG A 201 -14.59 6.19 12.38
CA ARG A 201 -15.01 4.81 12.06
C ARG A 201 -14.13 4.13 10.99
N PRO A 202 -13.69 4.78 9.90
CA PRO A 202 -12.85 4.13 8.91
C PRO A 202 -11.44 3.76 9.42
N LEU A 203 -10.99 4.31 10.55
CA LEU A 203 -9.69 4.00 11.15
C LEU A 203 -9.67 2.65 11.87
N VAL A 204 -10.82 2.11 12.28
CA VAL A 204 -10.88 0.90 13.12
C VAL A 204 -10.23 -0.30 12.45
N SER A 205 -10.62 -0.62 11.21
CA SER A 205 -10.07 -1.78 10.50
C SER A 205 -8.57 -1.65 10.17
N PRO A 206 -8.05 -0.52 9.65
CA PRO A 206 -6.62 -0.33 9.43
C PRO A 206 -5.79 -0.38 10.73
N VAL A 207 -6.26 0.23 11.82
CA VAL A 207 -5.56 0.17 13.12
C VAL A 207 -5.53 -1.26 13.66
N MET A 208 -6.64 -1.99 13.56
CA MET A 208 -6.67 -3.41 13.93
C MET A 208 -5.72 -4.26 13.09
N LEU A 209 -5.67 -4.02 11.76
CA LEU A 209 -4.71 -4.70 10.88
C LEU A 209 -3.28 -4.46 11.34
N ILE A 210 -2.89 -3.20 11.57
CA ILE A 210 -1.54 -2.84 12.04
C ILE A 210 -1.25 -3.50 13.38
N ALA A 211 -2.18 -3.46 14.33
CA ALA A 211 -2.01 -4.08 15.64
C ALA A 211 -1.82 -5.60 15.54
N LEU A 212 -2.74 -6.31 14.87
CA LEU A 212 -2.70 -7.77 14.75
C LEU A 212 -1.47 -8.27 13.99
N SER A 213 -1.11 -7.61 12.89
CA SER A 213 0.08 -7.97 12.12
C SER A 213 1.38 -7.61 12.85
N SER A 214 1.41 -6.55 13.66
CA SER A 214 2.57 -6.25 14.53
C SER A 214 2.74 -7.29 15.63
N VAL A 215 1.65 -7.67 16.29
CA VAL A 215 1.67 -8.73 17.32
C VAL A 215 2.14 -10.05 16.71
N TRP A 216 1.61 -10.42 15.54
CA TRP A 216 2.05 -11.63 14.86
C TRP A 216 3.53 -11.56 14.46
N PHE A 217 3.99 -10.44 13.91
CA PHE A 217 5.40 -10.27 13.53
C PHE A 217 6.38 -10.31 14.72
N LEU A 218 5.97 -9.78 15.87
CA LEU A 218 6.83 -9.67 17.06
C LEU A 218 6.83 -10.94 17.91
N LEU A 219 5.71 -11.65 17.98
CA LEU A 219 5.50 -12.79 18.89
C LEU A 219 5.41 -14.14 18.17
N SER A 220 5.58 -14.19 16.85
CA SER A 220 5.60 -15.44 16.06
C SER A 220 6.76 -16.35 16.52
N PRO A 221 6.48 -17.58 17.01
CA PRO A 221 7.52 -18.52 17.40
C PRO A 221 8.41 -18.98 16.24
N GLU A 222 7.85 -19.15 15.04
CA GLU A 222 8.59 -19.55 13.83
C GLU A 222 9.15 -18.34 13.04
N ASP A 223 9.00 -17.13 13.59
CA ASP A 223 9.47 -15.87 13.02
C ASP A 223 9.02 -15.65 11.56
N VAL A 224 7.77 -16.03 11.25
CA VAL A 224 7.23 -16.06 9.87
C VAL A 224 7.28 -14.69 9.18
N GLY A 225 7.16 -13.63 9.97
CA GLY A 225 7.25 -12.25 9.49
C GLY A 225 8.63 -11.90 8.94
N ARG A 226 9.71 -12.48 9.48
CA ARG A 226 11.08 -12.26 8.99
C ARG A 226 11.48 -13.36 8.01
N THR A 227 11.13 -14.62 8.22
CA THR A 227 11.50 -15.72 7.31
C THR A 227 10.75 -15.64 5.98
N HIS A 228 9.46 -15.35 5.99
CA HIS A 228 8.60 -15.24 4.80
C HIS A 228 8.13 -13.79 4.55
N LEU A 229 9.06 -12.83 4.70
CA LEU A 229 8.77 -11.39 4.68
C LEU A 229 7.94 -10.94 3.47
N ARG A 230 8.30 -11.36 2.25
CA ARG A 230 7.61 -10.96 1.02
C ARG A 230 6.13 -11.35 1.03
N LEU A 231 5.83 -12.57 1.49
CA LEU A 231 4.47 -13.11 1.60
C LEU A 231 3.70 -12.44 2.76
N PHE A 232 4.38 -12.15 3.86
CA PHE A 232 3.81 -11.43 4.99
C PHE A 232 3.35 -10.02 4.57
N LEU A 233 4.22 -9.25 3.89
CA LEU A 233 3.89 -7.92 3.37
C LEU A 233 2.75 -7.97 2.34
N TRP A 234 2.76 -8.97 1.46
CA TRP A 234 1.67 -9.20 0.50
C TRP A 234 0.34 -9.40 1.22
N THR A 235 0.33 -10.24 2.26
CA THR A 235 -0.87 -10.55 3.04
C THR A 235 -1.42 -9.30 3.73
N VAL A 236 -0.57 -8.55 4.44
CA VAL A 236 -0.94 -7.29 5.09
C VAL A 236 -1.48 -6.29 4.07
N GLY A 237 -0.77 -6.09 2.96
CA GLY A 237 -1.18 -5.15 1.91
C GLY A 237 -2.50 -5.54 1.21
N THR A 238 -2.75 -6.83 1.04
CA THR A 238 -3.99 -7.32 0.40
C THR A 238 -5.20 -7.17 1.33
N VAL A 239 -5.04 -7.46 2.63
CA VAL A 239 -6.09 -7.20 3.62
C VAL A 239 -6.37 -5.70 3.71
N PHE A 240 -5.33 -4.88 3.72
CA PHE A 240 -5.45 -3.42 3.68
C PHE A 240 -6.23 -2.94 2.45
N SER A 241 -5.86 -3.42 1.26
CA SER A 241 -6.53 -3.03 0.02
C SER A 241 -8.00 -3.42 0.01
N ASN A 242 -8.36 -4.58 0.58
CA ASN A 242 -9.75 -4.97 0.76
C ASN A 242 -10.52 -3.99 1.70
N ILE A 243 -9.90 -3.57 2.80
CA ILE A 243 -10.46 -2.56 3.71
C ILE A 243 -10.65 -1.23 2.96
N ALA A 244 -9.63 -0.79 2.23
CA ALA A 244 -9.64 0.45 1.46
C ALA A 244 -10.75 0.45 0.40
N CYS A 245 -10.86 -0.61 -0.41
CA CYS A 245 -11.91 -0.71 -1.44
C CYS A 245 -13.33 -0.62 -0.84
N GLN A 246 -13.58 -1.23 0.33
CA GLN A 246 -14.88 -1.10 1.00
C GLN A 246 -15.16 0.33 1.46
N LEU A 247 -14.15 1.03 2.01
CA LEU A 247 -14.26 2.44 2.37
C LEU A 247 -14.54 3.30 1.14
N ILE A 248 -13.81 3.07 0.05
CA ILE A 248 -13.96 3.79 -1.22
C ILE A 248 -15.38 3.62 -1.78
N VAL A 249 -15.92 2.40 -1.79
CA VAL A 249 -17.32 2.13 -2.16
C VAL A 249 -18.31 2.88 -1.25
N SER A 250 -18.09 2.89 0.07
CA SER A 250 -18.93 3.64 1.01
C SER A 250 -18.91 5.14 0.73
N GLN A 251 -17.75 5.70 0.38
CA GLN A 251 -17.62 7.13 0.04
C GLN A 251 -18.37 7.50 -1.24
N MET A 252 -18.22 6.70 -2.30
CA MET A 252 -18.91 6.95 -3.58
C MET A 252 -20.43 6.80 -3.47
N SER A 253 -20.90 5.82 -2.69
CA SER A 253 -22.32 5.57 -2.48
C SER A 253 -22.92 6.45 -1.38
N SER A 254 -22.11 7.26 -0.69
CA SER A 254 -22.51 8.03 0.50
C SER A 254 -23.18 7.15 1.58
N THR A 255 -22.69 5.92 1.73
CA THR A 255 -23.16 4.98 2.74
C THR A 255 -22.19 4.94 3.93
N ARG A 256 -22.70 4.47 5.07
CA ARG A 256 -21.88 4.30 6.27
C ARG A 256 -20.80 3.23 6.06
N CYS A 257 -19.55 3.57 6.36
CA CYS A 257 -18.43 2.63 6.28
C CYS A 257 -18.66 1.39 7.15
N GLN A 258 -18.22 0.22 6.72
CA GLN A 258 -18.15 -0.94 7.60
C GLN A 258 -17.03 -0.73 8.63
N MET A 259 -17.31 -1.00 9.92
CA MET A 259 -16.32 -0.77 10.98
C MET A 259 -15.23 -1.85 10.99
N LEU A 260 -15.65 -3.11 10.84
CA LEU A 260 -14.78 -4.28 10.89
C LEU A 260 -14.84 -5.04 9.58
N ASN A 261 -13.70 -5.16 8.91
CA ASN A 261 -13.56 -5.98 7.72
C ASN A 261 -13.50 -7.48 8.08
N MET A 262 -14.16 -8.32 7.28
CA MET A 262 -14.31 -9.76 7.55
C MET A 262 -13.01 -10.58 7.40
N LEU A 263 -11.94 -9.99 6.85
CA LEU A 263 -10.63 -10.61 6.81
C LEU A 263 -9.90 -10.51 8.17
N LEU A 264 -10.30 -9.59 9.05
CA LEU A 264 -9.61 -9.36 10.32
C LEU A 264 -9.89 -10.44 11.39
N PRO A 265 -11.11 -10.99 11.55
CA PRO A 265 -11.33 -12.05 12.54
C PRO A 265 -10.48 -13.32 12.31
N PRO A 266 -10.33 -13.85 11.07
CA PRO A 266 -9.38 -14.94 10.81
C PRO A 266 -7.94 -14.56 11.14
N LEU A 267 -7.50 -13.33 10.82
CA LEU A 267 -6.17 -12.85 11.22
C LEU A 267 -6.02 -12.83 12.74
N ALA A 268 -7.01 -12.32 13.47
CA ALA A 268 -6.98 -12.28 14.93
C ALA A 268 -6.87 -13.68 15.55
N LEU A 269 -7.60 -14.66 15.00
CA LEU A 269 -7.50 -16.05 15.41
C LEU A 269 -6.11 -16.62 15.11
N ILE A 270 -5.58 -16.39 13.92
CA ILE A 270 -4.23 -16.86 13.53
C ILE A 270 -3.17 -16.25 14.47
N THR A 271 -3.21 -14.94 14.70
CA THR A 271 -2.31 -14.25 15.63
C THR A 271 -2.42 -14.84 17.03
N LEU A 272 -3.64 -15.07 17.55
CA LEU A 272 -3.84 -15.65 18.87
C LEU A 272 -3.27 -17.07 18.96
N LEU A 273 -3.54 -17.94 17.98
CA LEU A 273 -3.04 -19.31 17.96
C LEU A 273 -1.51 -19.35 17.78
N SER A 274 -0.94 -18.45 16.98
CA SER A 274 0.51 -18.29 16.81
C SER A 274 1.19 -17.90 18.13
N CYS A 275 0.74 -16.81 18.77
CA CYS A 275 1.37 -16.29 19.99
C CYS A 275 1.32 -17.27 21.17
N ASN A 276 0.30 -18.14 21.22
CA ASN A 276 0.20 -19.19 22.23
C ASN A 276 0.97 -20.48 21.86
N GLY A 277 1.61 -20.54 20.69
CA GLY A 277 2.38 -21.69 20.21
C GLY A 277 1.53 -22.84 19.67
N TRP A 278 0.22 -22.67 19.50
CA TRP A 278 -0.70 -23.73 19.07
C TRP A 278 -0.50 -24.08 17.59
N LEU A 279 -0.07 -23.12 16.77
CA LEU A 279 0.26 -23.38 15.35
C LEU A 279 1.57 -24.17 15.20
N GLY A 280 2.56 -23.94 16.07
CA GLY A 280 3.89 -24.54 15.98
C GLY A 280 4.45 -24.52 14.55
N ARG A 281 4.90 -25.68 14.07
CA ARG A 281 5.46 -25.85 12.71
C ARG A 281 4.46 -25.62 11.57
N ALA A 282 3.16 -25.53 11.85
CA ALA A 282 2.15 -25.23 10.83
C ALA A 282 2.01 -23.72 10.57
N GLU A 283 2.70 -22.86 11.32
CA GLU A 283 2.60 -21.41 11.19
C GLU A 283 2.97 -20.88 9.78
N PRO A 284 4.08 -21.31 9.14
CA PRO A 284 4.39 -20.89 7.77
C PRO A 284 3.32 -21.33 6.75
N ALA A 285 2.82 -22.57 6.89
CA ALA A 285 1.75 -23.07 6.03
C ALA A 285 0.45 -22.28 6.23
N THR A 286 0.16 -21.87 7.47
CA THR A 286 -0.98 -21.02 7.81
C THR A 286 -0.88 -19.66 7.15
N LEU A 287 0.31 -19.04 7.12
CA LEU A 287 0.55 -17.80 6.38
C LEU A 287 0.27 -17.97 4.88
N VAL A 288 0.74 -19.05 4.26
CA VAL A 288 0.48 -19.34 2.83
C VAL A 288 -1.01 -19.51 2.55
N VAL A 289 -1.70 -20.32 3.35
CA VAL A 289 -3.15 -20.56 3.20
C VAL A 289 -3.92 -19.26 3.38
N TYR A 290 -3.61 -18.49 4.42
CA TYR A 290 -4.26 -17.22 4.68
C TYR A 290 -3.99 -16.20 3.57
N ALA A 291 -2.75 -16.09 3.09
CA ALA A 291 -2.38 -15.25 1.95
C ALA A 291 -3.19 -15.59 0.69
N MET A 292 -3.37 -16.87 0.39
CA MET A 292 -4.21 -17.31 -0.74
C MET A 292 -5.68 -16.92 -0.54
N ILE A 293 -6.25 -17.16 0.64
CA ILE A 293 -7.64 -16.83 0.96
C ILE A 293 -7.88 -15.32 0.80
N VAL A 294 -7.05 -14.48 1.41
CA VAL A 294 -7.23 -13.01 1.32
C VAL A 294 -7.06 -12.51 -0.10
N THR A 295 -6.16 -13.10 -0.89
CA THR A 295 -5.94 -12.74 -2.30
C THR A 295 -7.16 -13.10 -3.14
N VAL A 296 -7.66 -14.33 -3.02
CA VAL A 296 -8.86 -14.77 -3.75
C VAL A 296 -10.07 -13.93 -3.35
N GLN A 297 -10.26 -13.64 -2.06
CA GLN A 297 -11.38 -12.83 -1.59
C GLN A 297 -11.27 -11.37 -2.05
N HIS A 298 -10.06 -10.79 -2.08
CA HIS A 298 -9.85 -9.45 -2.61
C HIS A 298 -10.15 -9.37 -4.12
N LEU A 299 -9.63 -10.31 -4.91
CA LEU A 299 -9.91 -10.39 -6.34
C LEU A 299 -11.40 -10.62 -6.63
N HIS A 300 -12.03 -11.55 -5.91
CA HIS A 300 -13.46 -11.82 -6.03
C HIS A 300 -14.28 -10.56 -5.72
N TYR A 301 -13.98 -9.87 -4.62
CA TYR A 301 -14.65 -8.61 -4.25
C TYR A 301 -14.50 -7.57 -5.37
N GLY A 302 -13.28 -7.32 -5.85
CA GLY A 302 -13.03 -6.37 -6.92
C GLY A 302 -13.80 -6.69 -8.20
N ILE A 303 -13.72 -7.94 -8.68
CA ILE A 303 -14.43 -8.39 -9.88
C ILE A 303 -15.94 -8.22 -9.72
N CYS A 304 -16.52 -8.66 -8.59
CA CYS A 304 -17.95 -8.55 -8.34
C CYS A 304 -18.43 -7.10 -8.32
N VAL A 305 -17.75 -6.21 -7.60
CA VAL A 305 -18.15 -4.80 -7.51
C VAL A 305 -18.02 -4.12 -8.87
N VAL A 306 -16.94 -4.37 -9.60
CA VAL A 306 -16.76 -3.86 -10.98
C VAL A 306 -17.91 -4.29 -11.87
N TRP A 307 -18.31 -5.56 -11.81
CA TRP A 307 -19.42 -6.08 -12.62
C TRP A 307 -20.77 -5.47 -12.21
N GLN A 308 -21.02 -5.30 -10.91
CA GLN A 308 -22.24 -4.69 -10.40
C GLN A 308 -22.35 -3.23 -10.84
N LEU A 309 -21.28 -2.44 -10.68
CA LEU A 309 -21.25 -1.04 -11.10
C LEU A 309 -21.33 -0.88 -12.62
N SER A 310 -20.62 -1.72 -13.37
CA SER A 310 -20.70 -1.77 -14.84
C SER A 310 -22.13 -2.01 -15.32
N ARG A 311 -22.85 -2.97 -14.72
CA ARG A 311 -24.27 -3.23 -15.04
C ARG A 311 -25.18 -2.11 -14.60
N HIS A 312 -25.01 -1.59 -13.38
CA HIS A 312 -25.86 -0.54 -12.82
C HIS A 312 -25.78 0.76 -13.63
N PHE A 313 -24.57 1.18 -13.99
CA PHE A 313 -24.34 2.39 -14.78
C PHE A 313 -24.37 2.16 -16.30
N ASN A 314 -24.57 0.92 -16.75
CA ASN A 314 -24.55 0.53 -18.15
C ASN A 314 -23.26 0.97 -18.88
N ILE A 315 -22.10 0.62 -18.30
CA ILE A 315 -20.76 0.96 -18.80
C ILE A 315 -20.04 -0.33 -19.21
N ARG A 316 -19.32 -0.33 -20.33
CA ARG A 316 -18.37 -1.40 -20.65
C ARG A 316 -17.03 -1.11 -19.97
N THR A 317 -16.61 -1.98 -19.05
CA THR A 317 -15.28 -1.85 -18.43
C THR A 317 -14.21 -1.85 -19.51
N PHE A 318 -13.25 -0.92 -19.42
CA PHE A 318 -12.17 -0.70 -20.40
C PHE A 318 -12.61 -0.24 -21.80
N SER A 319 -13.79 0.35 -21.96
CA SER A 319 -14.22 0.96 -23.22
C SER A 319 -14.91 2.30 -23.02
N LEU A 320 -14.64 3.25 -23.92
CA LEU A 320 -15.35 4.53 -23.99
C LEU A 320 -16.71 4.40 -24.72
N GLN A 321 -16.96 3.27 -25.38
CA GLN A 321 -18.22 3.02 -26.07
C GLN A 321 -19.30 2.65 -25.05
N LYS A 322 -20.49 3.24 -25.20
CA LYS A 322 -21.64 2.87 -24.40
C LYS A 322 -22.26 1.58 -24.97
N PRO A 323 -22.81 0.68 -24.15
CA PRO A 323 -23.44 -0.56 -24.62
C PRO A 323 -24.49 -0.36 -25.72
N ASN A 324 -25.16 0.80 -25.74
CA ASN A 324 -26.22 1.16 -26.67
C ASN A 324 -25.85 2.23 -27.70
N SER A 325 -24.58 2.67 -27.79
CA SER A 325 -24.16 3.54 -28.89
C SER A 325 -23.90 2.69 -30.13
N ARG A 326 -24.79 2.79 -31.13
CA ARG A 326 -24.52 2.30 -32.49
C ARG A 326 -23.41 3.13 -33.13
#